data_AF-A0A2H1L0L0-F1
#
_entry.id   AF-A0A2H1L0L0-F1
#
_cell.length_a   1.000
_cell.length_b   1.000
_cell.length_c   1.000
_cell.angle_alpha   90.00
_cell.angle_beta   90.00
_cell.angle_gamma   90.00
#
_symmetry.space_group_name_H-M   'P 1'
#
loop_
_entity.id
_entity.type
_entity.pdbx_description
1 polymer ?
#
loop_
_entity_poly.entity_id
_entity_poly.type
_entity_poly.pdbx_seq_one_letter_code
_entity_poly.pdbx_strand_id
1 'polypeptide(L)'
;MTSAYRHLVEAAVPTRQAAALLGLSRTTIYRQPAAPVDHEPVVPPNKLCAAERAEILAALNSPEFVDLAPLQVYAKLLDEGIYLGSVSTFYRVLQENEQVKERRRLAKHPARAIPELVATAPGQVLSWDITKLAGPVKGKYFDCYLMVDIHSRFIVGAHVHATESGVLAMEMMKEIFGIHG
;
A
#
# COMPACT_ATOMS: atom_id res chain seq x y z
N MET A 1 1.60 -26.77 20.78
CA MET A 1 0.46 -26.17 21.51
C MET A 1 -0.23 -27.15 22.46
N THR A 2 -0.47 -28.41 22.07
CA THR A 2 -1.09 -29.43 22.94
C THR A 2 -0.26 -29.80 24.19
N SER A 3 1.07 -29.60 24.18
CA SER A 3 1.95 -29.82 25.34
C SER A 3 1.70 -28.84 26.49
N ALA A 4 1.48 -27.55 26.22
CA ALA A 4 1.21 -26.55 27.26
C ALA A 4 -0.13 -26.83 27.98
N TYR A 5 -1.14 -27.33 27.25
CA TYR A 5 -2.40 -27.76 27.84
C TYR A 5 -2.21 -28.96 28.79
N ARG A 6 -1.41 -29.96 28.39
CA ARG A 6 -1.12 -31.12 29.24
C ARG A 6 -0.40 -30.72 30.52
N HIS A 7 0.59 -29.83 30.45
CA HIS A 7 1.31 -29.36 31.63
C HIS A 7 0.38 -28.64 32.62
N LEU A 8 -0.59 -27.86 32.15
CA LEU A 8 -1.58 -27.21 33.02
C LEU A 8 -2.49 -28.23 33.70
N VAL A 9 -2.93 -29.26 32.96
CA VAL A 9 -3.76 -30.34 33.51
C VAL A 9 -2.97 -31.20 34.51
N GLU A 10 -1.70 -31.50 34.22
CA GLU A 10 -0.78 -32.21 35.13
C GLU A 10 -0.51 -31.39 36.41
N ALA A 11 -0.46 -30.06 36.30
CA ALA A 11 -0.42 -29.13 37.43
C ALA A 11 -1.77 -28.95 38.15
N ALA A 12 -2.74 -29.85 37.91
CA ALA A 12 -4.07 -29.86 38.50
C ALA A 12 -4.95 -28.63 38.19
N VAL A 13 -4.65 -27.89 37.12
CA VAL A 13 -5.54 -26.80 36.64
C VAL A 13 -6.78 -27.43 35.99
N PRO A 14 -8.01 -26.99 36.36
CA PRO A 14 -9.22 -27.50 35.74
C PRO A 14 -9.19 -27.35 34.22
N THR A 15 -9.58 -28.39 33.50
CA THR A 15 -9.52 -28.45 32.02
C THR A 15 -10.20 -27.28 31.31
N ARG A 16 -11.24 -26.69 31.91
CA ARG A 16 -11.93 -25.50 31.39
C ARG A 16 -11.06 -24.24 31.52
N GLN A 17 -10.38 -24.09 32.65
CA GLN A 17 -9.50 -22.98 32.92
C GLN A 17 -8.22 -23.08 32.09
N ALA A 18 -7.65 -24.28 31.96
CA ALA A 18 -6.49 -24.52 31.09
C ALA A 18 -6.79 -24.19 29.61
N ALA A 19 -7.98 -24.55 29.12
CA ALA A 19 -8.42 -24.20 27.77
C ALA A 19 -8.60 -22.68 27.58
N ALA A 20 -9.20 -22.01 28.57
CA ALA A 20 -9.40 -20.56 28.55
C ALA A 20 -8.07 -19.78 28.59
N LEU A 21 -7.13 -20.19 29.44
CA LEU A 21 -5.80 -19.56 29.58
C LEU A 21 -4.99 -19.63 28.28
N LEU A 22 -5.16 -20.70 27.50
CA LEU A 22 -4.46 -20.89 26.23
C LEU A 22 -5.23 -20.33 25.02
N GLY A 23 -6.44 -19.78 25.21
CA GLY A 23 -7.29 -19.29 24.13
C GLY A 23 -7.75 -20.40 23.17
N LEU A 24 -7.76 -21.66 23.61
CA LEU A 24 -8.08 -22.82 22.77
C LEU A 24 -9.49 -23.34 23.06
N SER A 25 -10.24 -23.65 22.01
CA SER A 25 -11.48 -24.41 22.16
C SER A 25 -11.18 -25.85 22.62
N ARG A 26 -12.02 -26.40 23.50
CA ARG A 26 -11.95 -27.80 23.94
C ARG A 26 -11.93 -28.77 22.75
N THR A 27 -12.68 -28.49 21.70
CA THR A 27 -12.73 -29.32 20.48
C THR A 27 -11.37 -29.36 19.79
N THR A 28 -10.64 -28.24 19.75
CA THR A 28 -9.31 -28.14 19.12
C THR A 28 -8.24 -28.89 19.92
N ILE A 29 -8.36 -28.96 21.25
CA ILE A 29 -7.39 -29.60 22.14
C ILE A 29 -7.35 -31.12 21.95
N TYR A 30 -8.52 -31.74 21.77
CA TYR A 30 -8.63 -33.18 21.53
C TYR A 30 -8.58 -33.55 20.05
N ARG A 31 -8.69 -32.57 19.15
CA ARG A 31 -8.53 -32.80 17.72
C ARG A 31 -7.06 -33.07 17.43
N GLN A 32 -6.74 -34.29 17.01
CA GLN A 32 -5.49 -34.58 16.32
C GLN A 32 -5.72 -34.27 14.84
N PRO A 33 -5.25 -33.12 14.31
CA PRO A 33 -5.29 -32.92 12.87
C PRO A 33 -4.42 -34.00 12.23
N ALA A 34 -4.93 -34.62 11.16
CA ALA A 34 -4.08 -35.41 10.29
C ALA A 34 -2.88 -34.56 9.87
N ALA A 35 -1.71 -35.18 9.68
CA ALA A 35 -0.59 -34.49 9.07
C ALA A 35 -1.06 -33.80 7.78
N PRO A 36 -0.66 -32.55 7.50
CA PRO A 36 -1.01 -31.91 6.25
C PRO A 36 -0.54 -32.84 5.13
N VAL A 37 -1.50 -33.36 4.36
CA VAL A 37 -1.20 -34.08 3.14
C VAL A 37 -1.11 -33.01 2.07
N ASP A 38 0.02 -32.93 1.38
CA ASP A 38 0.11 -32.14 0.16
C ASP A 38 -0.85 -32.77 -0.85
N HIS A 39 -2.04 -32.19 -0.95
CA HIS A 39 -2.97 -32.54 -2.00
C HIS A 39 -2.48 -31.89 -3.29
N GLU A 40 -2.44 -32.67 -4.37
CA GLU A 40 -2.28 -32.06 -5.69
C GLU A 40 -3.39 -31.02 -5.88
N PRO A 41 -3.04 -29.78 -6.30
CA PRO A 41 -4.02 -28.73 -6.47
C PRO A 41 -5.06 -29.18 -7.51
N VAL A 42 -6.33 -29.26 -7.07
CA VAL A 42 -7.44 -29.64 -7.94
C VAL A 42 -7.56 -28.61 -9.06
N VAL A 43 -7.42 -29.08 -10.30
CA VAL A 43 -7.58 -28.24 -11.47
C VAL A 43 -9.06 -27.86 -11.61
N PRO A 44 -9.41 -26.56 -11.68
CA PRO A 44 -10.79 -26.14 -11.88
C PRO A 44 -11.33 -26.68 -13.21
N PRO A 45 -12.58 -27.15 -13.27
CA PRO A 45 -13.17 -27.70 -14.50
C PRO A 45 -13.30 -26.66 -15.61
N ASN A 46 -13.36 -25.37 -15.25
CA ASN A 46 -13.43 -24.24 -16.17
C ASN A 46 -12.05 -23.65 -16.53
N LYS A 47 -10.96 -24.39 -16.27
CA LYS A 47 -9.63 -23.94 -16.65
C LYS A 47 -9.48 -23.99 -18.17
N LEU A 48 -9.25 -22.83 -18.78
CA LEU A 48 -8.95 -22.70 -20.20
C LEU A 48 -7.76 -23.59 -20.59
N CYS A 49 -7.96 -24.40 -21.61
CA CYS A 49 -6.92 -25.21 -22.24
C CYS A 49 -5.94 -24.32 -23.02
N ALA A 50 -4.83 -24.92 -23.47
CA ALA A 50 -3.82 -24.21 -24.24
C ALA A 50 -4.38 -23.68 -25.57
N ALA A 51 -5.30 -24.40 -26.21
CA ALA A 51 -5.91 -24.00 -27.48
C ALA A 51 -6.81 -22.76 -27.30
N GLU A 52 -7.69 -22.74 -26.30
CA GLU A 52 -8.54 -21.58 -26.00
C GLU A 52 -7.70 -20.34 -25.65
N ARG A 53 -6.60 -20.52 -24.91
CA ARG A 53 -5.67 -19.41 -24.62
C ARG A 53 -4.98 -18.89 -25.87
N ALA A 54 -4.59 -19.78 -26.78
CA ALA A 54 -3.99 -19.41 -28.06
C ALA A 54 -4.99 -18.65 -28.95
N GLU A 55 -6.26 -19.02 -28.92
CA GLU A 55 -7.33 -18.32 -29.63
C GLU A 55 -7.53 -16.89 -29.10
N ILE A 56 -7.60 -16.72 -27.77
CA ILE A 56 -7.64 -15.40 -27.13
C ILE A 56 -6.42 -14.55 -27.55
N LEU A 57 -5.23 -15.16 -27.52
CA LEU A 57 -3.99 -14.47 -27.86
C LEU A 57 -3.95 -14.08 -29.35
N ALA A 58 -4.43 -14.95 -30.25
CA ALA A 58 -4.50 -14.69 -31.68
C ALA A 58 -5.49 -13.56 -31.98
N ALA A 59 -6.65 -13.54 -31.33
CA ALA A 59 -7.62 -12.45 -31.44
C ALA A 59 -7.00 -11.12 -30.98
N LEU A 60 -6.39 -11.08 -29.79
CA LEU A 60 -5.79 -9.86 -29.24
C LEU A 60 -4.60 -9.32 -30.05
N ASN A 61 -3.88 -10.20 -30.77
CA ASN A 61 -2.78 -9.82 -31.66
C ASN A 61 -3.21 -9.63 -33.13
N SER A 62 -4.51 -9.71 -33.42
CA SER A 62 -5.00 -9.50 -34.78
C SER A 62 -4.74 -8.05 -35.24
N PRO A 63 -4.56 -7.81 -36.55
CA PRO A 63 -4.39 -6.45 -37.07
C PRO A 63 -5.53 -5.49 -36.71
N GLU A 64 -6.74 -6.01 -36.49
CA GLU A 64 -7.89 -5.20 -36.09
C GLU A 64 -7.82 -4.74 -34.63
N PHE A 65 -7.24 -5.57 -33.76
CA PHE A 65 -7.31 -5.41 -32.31
C PHE A 65 -5.98 -5.03 -31.64
N VAL A 66 -4.86 -5.08 -32.35
CA VAL A 66 -3.50 -4.86 -31.81
C VAL A 66 -3.32 -3.52 -31.06
N ASP A 67 -4.03 -2.48 -31.49
CA ASP A 67 -3.98 -1.13 -30.90
C ASP A 67 -5.16 -0.83 -29.97
N LEU A 68 -6.05 -1.79 -29.72
CA LEU A 68 -7.20 -1.63 -28.84
C LEU A 68 -6.90 -2.15 -27.44
N ALA A 69 -7.52 -1.52 -26.43
CA ALA A 69 -7.48 -2.03 -25.07
C ALA A 69 -8.30 -3.34 -24.97
N PRO A 70 -7.92 -4.31 -24.12
CA PRO A 70 -8.66 -5.57 -23.96
C PRO A 70 -10.16 -5.40 -23.67
N LEU A 71 -10.56 -4.33 -22.98
CA LEU A 71 -11.96 -4.00 -22.75
C LEU A 71 -12.71 -3.64 -24.05
N GLN A 72 -12.06 -2.93 -24.97
CA GLN A 72 -12.64 -2.56 -26.27
C GLN A 72 -12.76 -3.79 -27.17
N VAL A 73 -11.73 -4.64 -27.19
CA VAL A 73 -11.75 -5.92 -27.92
C VAL A 73 -12.87 -6.81 -27.42
N TYR A 74 -13.01 -6.93 -26.09
CA TYR A 74 -14.10 -7.69 -25.47
C TYR A 74 -15.49 -7.19 -25.90
N ALA A 75 -15.71 -5.88 -25.91
CA ALA A 75 -16.99 -5.30 -26.34
C ALA A 75 -17.29 -5.60 -27.82
N LYS A 76 -16.31 -5.41 -28.70
CA LYS A 76 -16.47 -5.72 -30.14
C LYS A 76 -16.79 -7.19 -30.40
N LEU A 77 -16.03 -8.10 -29.78
CA LEU A 77 -16.28 -9.54 -29.92
C LEU A 77 -17.69 -9.91 -29.44
N LEU A 78 -18.17 -9.30 -28.35
CA LEU A 78 -19.54 -9.50 -27.89
C LEU A 78 -20.59 -8.96 -28.86
N ASP A 79 -20.36 -7.79 -29.47
CA ASP A 79 -21.24 -7.23 -30.49
C ASP A 79 -21.33 -8.17 -31.72
N GLU A 80 -20.26 -8.92 -32.01
CA GLU A 80 -20.21 -9.97 -33.04
C GLU A 80 -20.74 -11.34 -32.57
N GLY A 81 -21.16 -11.45 -31.31
CA GLY A 81 -21.67 -12.70 -30.72
C GLY A 81 -20.60 -13.71 -30.34
N ILE A 82 -19.33 -13.32 -30.30
CA ILE A 82 -18.17 -14.17 -30.00
C ILE A 82 -17.76 -13.97 -28.54
N TYR A 83 -17.75 -15.05 -27.75
CA TYR A 83 -17.27 -15.02 -26.36
C TYR A 83 -16.04 -15.91 -26.18
N LEU A 84 -14.87 -15.28 -26.03
CA LEU A 84 -13.61 -15.98 -25.78
C LEU A 84 -13.25 -16.03 -24.28
N GLY A 85 -13.86 -15.17 -23.45
CA GLY A 85 -13.60 -15.11 -22.01
C GLY A 85 -13.85 -13.71 -21.43
N SER A 86 -13.68 -13.59 -20.12
CA SER A 86 -13.80 -12.30 -19.43
C SER A 86 -12.62 -11.37 -19.72
N VAL A 87 -12.80 -10.06 -19.53
CA VAL A 87 -11.72 -9.06 -19.66
C VAL A 87 -10.52 -9.41 -18.76
N SER A 88 -10.76 -9.89 -17.54
CA SER A 88 -9.69 -10.35 -16.64
C SER A 88 -8.92 -11.55 -17.21
N THR A 89 -9.59 -12.42 -17.94
CA THR A 89 -8.95 -13.54 -18.65
C THR A 89 -8.03 -13.03 -19.74
N PHE A 90 -8.45 -12.03 -20.52
CA PHE A 90 -7.61 -11.44 -21.56
C PHE A 90 -6.33 -10.85 -20.96
N TYR A 91 -6.44 -10.10 -19.86
CA TYR A 91 -5.25 -9.58 -19.17
C TYR A 91 -4.35 -10.67 -18.61
N ARG A 92 -4.91 -11.76 -18.06
CA ARG A 92 -4.11 -12.91 -17.59
C ARG A 92 -3.33 -13.55 -18.74
N VAL A 93 -3.98 -13.78 -19.89
CA VAL A 93 -3.32 -14.35 -21.08
C VAL A 93 -2.23 -13.42 -21.59
N LEU A 94 -2.49 -12.11 -21.69
CA LEU A 94 -1.48 -11.13 -22.11
C LEU A 94 -0.31 -11.05 -21.12
N GLN A 95 -0.58 -11.16 -19.81
CA GLN A 95 0.46 -11.12 -18.77
C GLN A 95 1.36 -12.36 -18.82
N GLU A 96 0.76 -13.55 -18.98
CA GLU A 96 1.49 -14.81 -19.17
C GLU A 96 2.38 -14.79 -20.43
N ASN A 97 2.05 -13.95 -21.42
CA ASN A 97 2.81 -13.78 -22.67
C ASN A 97 3.66 -12.49 -22.70
N GLU A 98 3.84 -11.80 -21.57
CA GLU A 98 4.65 -10.57 -21.46
C GLU A 98 4.21 -9.41 -22.41
N GLN A 99 2.92 -9.38 -22.75
CA GLN A 99 2.31 -8.37 -23.62
C GLN A 99 1.61 -7.24 -22.85
N VAL A 100 1.52 -7.33 -21.52
CA VAL A 100 1.11 -6.22 -20.63
C VAL A 100 2.37 -5.51 -20.14
N LYS A 101 2.80 -4.50 -20.89
CA LYS A 101 3.96 -3.67 -20.53
C LYS A 101 3.66 -2.20 -20.78
N GLU A 102 4.28 -1.35 -19.97
CA GLU A 102 4.23 0.09 -20.15
C GLU A 102 4.78 0.45 -21.53
N ARG A 103 3.89 0.83 -22.45
CA ARG A 103 4.23 1.13 -23.86
C ARG A 103 4.74 2.57 -24.02
N ARG A 104 4.50 3.46 -23.05
CA ARG A 104 4.98 4.83 -23.13
C ARG A 104 6.49 4.86 -22.97
N ARG A 105 7.15 5.65 -23.81
CA ARG A 105 8.57 6.02 -23.65
C ARG A 105 8.71 7.01 -22.50
N LEU A 106 8.49 6.55 -21.27
CA LEU A 106 8.63 7.37 -20.07
C LEU A 106 10.12 7.67 -19.83
N ALA A 107 10.44 8.94 -19.60
CA ALA A 107 11.78 9.33 -19.21
C ALA A 107 12.11 8.73 -17.84
N LYS A 108 13.15 7.90 -17.76
CA LYS A 108 13.68 7.37 -16.51
C LYS A 108 14.82 8.27 -16.06
N HIS A 109 14.51 9.33 -15.32
CA HIS A 109 15.54 10.13 -14.65
C HIS A 109 15.95 9.41 -13.37
N PRO A 110 17.26 9.22 -13.09
CA PRO A 110 17.70 8.74 -11.78
C PRO A 110 17.18 9.70 -10.70
N ALA A 111 16.71 9.15 -9.59
CA ALA A 111 16.29 9.96 -8.46
C ALA A 111 17.45 10.85 -8.04
N ARG A 112 17.19 12.16 -7.91
CA ARG A 112 18.19 13.11 -7.41
C ARG A 112 18.62 12.65 -6.02
N ALA A 113 19.93 12.56 -5.77
CA ALA A 113 20.44 12.35 -4.43
C ALA A 113 20.01 13.54 -3.56
N ILE A 114 19.12 13.28 -2.59
CA ILE A 114 18.67 14.27 -1.61
C ILE A 114 19.65 14.17 -0.44
N PRO A 115 20.29 15.28 -0.02
CA PRO A 115 21.17 15.25 1.15
C PRO A 115 20.37 14.89 2.41
N GLU A 116 20.84 13.86 3.12
CA GLU A 116 20.27 13.45 4.41
C GLU A 116 21.01 14.18 5.53
N LEU A 117 20.28 14.96 6.33
CA LEU A 117 20.82 15.65 7.49
C LEU A 117 20.50 14.84 8.75
N VAL A 118 21.51 14.61 9.60
CA VAL A 118 21.37 13.92 10.88
C VAL A 118 21.71 14.90 12.01
N ALA A 119 20.81 15.03 12.98
CA ALA A 119 21.04 15.81 14.19
C ALA A 119 21.37 14.89 15.38
N THR A 120 22.48 15.19 16.06
CA THR A 120 23.00 14.49 17.25
C THR A 120 22.79 15.28 18.55
N ALA A 121 22.41 16.55 18.43
CA ALA A 121 22.10 17.44 19.54
C ALA A 121 21.07 18.50 19.10
N PRO A 122 20.36 19.15 20.05
CA PRO A 122 19.48 20.28 19.74
C PRO A 122 20.27 21.45 19.11
N GLY A 123 19.62 22.20 18.22
CA GLY A 123 20.17 23.36 17.52
C GLY A 123 20.95 23.04 16.25
N GLN A 124 21.13 21.76 15.90
CA GLN A 124 21.92 21.36 14.72
C GLN A 124 21.12 21.38 13.41
N VAL A 125 19.87 20.91 13.44
CA VAL A 125 19.01 20.84 12.25
C VAL A 125 17.60 21.26 12.63
N LEU A 126 17.13 22.31 11.98
CA LEU A 126 15.77 22.82 12.11
C LEU A 126 14.97 22.41 10.88
N SER A 127 13.75 21.92 11.10
CA SER A 127 12.76 21.68 10.07
C SER A 127 11.67 22.73 10.18
N TRP A 128 11.19 23.25 9.07
CA TRP A 128 10.08 24.19 9.04
C TRP A 128 9.07 23.79 7.98
N ASP A 129 7.81 24.14 8.20
CA ASP A 129 6.71 23.92 7.26
C ASP A 129 5.62 24.96 7.49
N ILE A 130 4.72 25.09 6.51
CA ILE A 130 3.54 25.95 6.60
C ILE A 130 2.30 25.07 6.59
N THR A 131 1.49 25.17 7.63
CA THR A 131 0.26 24.40 7.76
C THR A 131 -0.97 25.31 7.84
N LYS A 132 -2.08 24.87 7.25
CA LYS A 132 -3.36 25.59 7.27
C LYS A 132 -4.07 25.34 8.60
N LEU A 133 -4.30 26.39 9.37
CA LEU A 133 -5.12 26.36 10.58
C LEU A 133 -6.56 26.78 10.25
N ALA A 134 -7.54 26.07 10.81
CA ALA A 134 -8.94 26.45 10.71
C ALA A 134 -9.17 27.79 11.44
N GLY A 135 -9.76 28.76 10.74
CA GLY A 135 -10.16 30.02 11.33
C GLY A 135 -11.49 29.93 12.09
N PRO A 136 -11.88 31.01 12.80
CA PRO A 136 -13.11 31.05 13.58
C PRO A 136 -14.38 31.08 12.70
N VAL A 137 -14.23 31.33 11.40
CA VAL A 137 -15.32 31.36 10.42
C VAL A 137 -15.10 30.23 9.43
N LYS A 138 -16.15 29.43 9.18
CA LYS A 138 -16.11 28.34 8.21
C LYS A 138 -15.61 28.82 6.85
N GLY A 139 -14.61 28.13 6.30
CA GLY A 139 -14.00 28.47 5.01
C GLY A 139 -12.91 29.54 5.08
N LYS A 140 -12.63 30.14 6.25
CA LYS A 140 -11.45 30.95 6.48
C LYS A 140 -10.36 30.11 7.14
N TYR A 141 -9.14 30.24 6.64
CA TYR A 141 -7.96 29.56 7.15
C TYR A 141 -6.84 30.57 7.36
N PHE A 142 -5.92 30.24 8.25
CA PHE A 142 -4.68 30.97 8.46
C PHE A 142 -3.49 30.08 8.14
N ASP A 143 -2.39 30.71 7.76
CA ASP A 143 -1.11 30.08 7.48
C ASP A 143 -0.23 30.13 8.72
N CYS A 144 -0.01 28.96 9.33
CA CYS A 144 0.90 28.81 10.45
C CYS A 144 2.26 28.35 9.93
N TYR A 145 3.24 29.22 10.03
CA TYR A 145 4.63 28.95 9.78
C TYR A 145 5.21 28.40 11.08
N LEU A 146 5.69 27.16 11.05
CA LEU A 146 6.22 26.48 12.21
C LEU A 146 7.67 26.09 11.94
N MET A 147 8.55 26.30 12.91
CA MET A 147 9.89 25.75 12.90
C MET A 147 10.15 24.93 14.16
N VAL A 148 10.70 23.74 13.97
CA VAL A 148 10.97 22.73 15.00
C VAL A 148 12.40 22.25 14.90
N ASP A 149 13.06 22.11 16.05
CA ASP A 149 14.31 21.39 16.15
C ASP A 149 14.09 19.87 16.06
N ILE A 150 14.75 19.21 15.10
CA ILE A 150 14.43 17.80 14.80
C ILE A 150 14.90 16.83 15.89
N HIS A 151 15.89 17.21 16.69
CA HIS A 151 16.45 16.36 17.74
C HIS A 151 15.60 16.42 19.02
N SER A 152 15.37 17.63 19.53
CA SER A 152 14.61 17.89 20.77
C SER A 152 13.09 17.88 20.59
N ARG A 153 12.61 18.03 19.35
CA ARG A 153 11.19 18.27 19.01
C ARG A 153 10.62 19.57 19.58
N PHE A 154 11.49 20.46 20.04
CA PHE A 154 11.10 21.78 20.54
C PHE A 154 10.66 22.68 19.38
N ILE A 155 9.53 23.36 19.55
CA ILE A 155 9.07 24.40 18.62
C ILE A 155 9.90 25.65 18.90
N VAL A 156 10.82 25.98 17.99
CA VAL A 156 11.70 27.15 18.09
C VAL A 156 11.02 28.45 17.65
N GLY A 157 9.91 28.34 16.91
CA GLY A 157 9.06 29.49 16.62
C GLY A 157 7.82 29.13 15.82
N ALA A 158 6.78 29.96 15.97
CA ALA A 158 5.51 29.81 15.27
C ALA A 158 4.89 31.17 14.97
N HIS A 159 4.58 31.42 13.70
CA HIS A 159 3.95 32.65 13.23
C HIS A 159 2.65 32.31 12.50
N VAL A 160 1.61 33.12 12.69
CA VAL A 160 0.30 32.89 12.05
C VAL A 160 -0.09 34.13 11.26
N HIS A 161 -0.35 33.94 9.96
CA HIS A 161 -0.73 35.02 9.05
C HIS A 161 -1.97 34.65 8.25
N ALA A 162 -2.65 35.67 7.72
CA ALA A 162 -3.86 35.47 6.90
C ALA A 162 -3.56 34.90 5.51
N THR A 163 -2.31 35.01 5.04
CA THR A 163 -1.90 34.58 3.70
C THR A 163 -0.46 34.09 3.71
N GLU A 164 -0.20 33.07 2.89
CA GLU A 164 1.13 32.58 2.59
C GLU A 164 1.95 33.57 1.75
N SER A 165 3.17 33.87 2.17
CA SER A 165 4.11 34.74 1.46
C SER A 165 5.54 34.39 1.86
N GLY A 166 6.43 34.33 0.86
CA GLY A 166 7.86 34.11 1.09
C GLY A 166 8.52 35.20 1.94
N VAL A 167 7.96 36.42 1.95
CA VAL A 167 8.47 37.53 2.79
C VAL A 167 8.23 37.22 4.27
N LEU A 168 7.04 36.74 4.61
CA LEU A 168 6.68 36.37 6.00
C LEU A 168 7.51 35.18 6.48
N ALA A 169 7.77 34.21 5.59
CA ALA A 169 8.66 33.08 5.89
C ALA A 169 10.08 33.55 6.23
N MET A 170 10.63 34.47 5.42
CA MET A 170 11.94 35.06 5.65
C MET A 170 12.01 35.84 6.96
N GLU A 171 10.97 36.62 7.28
CA GLU A 171 10.89 37.37 8.55
C GLU A 171 10.89 36.44 9.76
N MET A 172 10.04 35.40 9.75
CA MET A 172 10.04 34.36 10.79
C MET A 172 11.43 33.72 10.92
N MET A 173 12.07 33.32 9.82
CA MET A 173 13.41 32.70 9.88
C MET A 173 14.44 33.62 10.51
N LYS A 174 14.47 34.91 10.11
CA LYS A 174 15.40 35.89 10.67
C LYS A 174 15.21 36.07 12.17
N GLU A 175 13.96 36.13 12.62
CA GLU A 175 13.63 36.25 14.04
C GLU A 175 14.08 35.02 14.83
N ILE A 176 13.73 33.82 14.37
CA ILE A 176 14.06 32.57 15.04
C ILE A 176 15.58 32.37 15.11
N PHE A 177 16.31 32.60 14.01
CA PHE A 177 17.77 32.50 14.01
C PHE A 177 18.42 33.56 14.92
N GLY A 178 17.83 34.76 15.00
CA GLY A 178 18.28 35.79 15.93
C GLY A 178 18.17 35.39 17.41
N ILE A 179 17.19 34.54 17.76
CA ILE A 179 16.96 34.07 19.14
C ILE A 179 17.81 32.81 19.44
N HIS A 180 17.92 31.90 18.47
CA HIS A 180 18.42 30.54 18.70
C HIS A 180 19.81 30.24 18.11
N GLY A 181 20.40 31.14 17.31
CA GLY A 181 21.74 31.01 16.72
C GLY A 181 21.74 30.84 15.21
#